data_AF-A0A7V0NZP1-F1
#
_entry.id   AF-A0A7V0NZP1-F1
#
_cell.length_a   1.000
_cell.length_b   1.000
_cell.length_c   1.000
_cell.angle_alpha   90.00
_cell.angle_beta   90.00
_cell.angle_gamma   90.00
#
_symmetry.space_group_name_H-M   'P 1'
#
loop_
_entity.id
_entity.type
_entity.pdbx_description
1 polymer ?
#
loop_
_entity_poly.entity_id
_entity_poly.type
_entity_poly.pdbx_seq_one_letter_code
_entity_poly.pdbx_strand_id
1 'polypeptide(L)'
;MEVLMTETSKVKASAYDKYIDYKRFSIAVLAFVILLLVPIPASILDVAVEYTTGKTYVLDFYTQELFNVSSDDAEQWQALTARALEGCMCQGALSKEMILKRSRKQLASIGVEMSDKLYDRYRAYVEGLDAASLNDLMQRARLLRNEDLSYSMLSERQQAEVDRAATQIRVCVAMVAFVVICFITEAMPLPGVAFCIGLILVFSGIVSRRDVASLFWSDACWFIMGSLMFAAAFVKTGVDKRITLLIFRSLAKPSVGFITLILIVVIAPCASFISDHALAAIFLPIAMILYNNSLSRENTSDPELAKMLMITIAMACNIGGFGSPSGGARNVIMMTYMEDMFGITMGYGQWIVYGLPFVLIMIPILWIVVNWRFKPKIRDLRPALTTLKEDINRMGGWDRKQVMAVVIFLIMLFGWIT
;
A
#
# COMPACT_ATOMS: atom_id res chain seq x y z
N MET A 1 -57.28 -32.85 7.24
CA MET A 1 -56.31 -33.35 6.24
C MET A 1 -55.77 -32.12 5.54
N GLU A 2 -54.45 -31.91 5.67
CA GLU A 2 -53.63 -30.86 5.02
C GLU A 2 -53.96 -29.38 5.29
N VAL A 3 -53.48 -28.84 6.41
CA VAL A 3 -52.69 -27.59 6.40
C VAL A 3 -51.65 -27.68 7.54
N LEU A 4 -50.69 -28.60 7.39
CA LEU A 4 -49.43 -28.62 8.14
C LEU A 4 -48.34 -28.39 7.11
N MET A 5 -48.09 -27.13 6.75
CA MET A 5 -46.89 -26.73 6.00
C MET A 5 -46.18 -25.62 6.76
N THR A 6 -45.22 -26.06 7.57
CA THR A 6 -43.88 -25.47 7.69
C THR A 6 -43.80 -23.95 7.81
N GLU A 7 -44.03 -23.44 9.02
CA GLU A 7 -43.25 -22.30 9.51
C GLU A 7 -41.78 -22.72 9.53
N THR A 8 -41.05 -22.38 8.48
CA THR A 8 -39.59 -22.42 8.50
C THR A 8 -39.15 -21.47 9.60
N SER A 9 -38.56 -22.01 10.67
CA SER A 9 -37.94 -21.21 11.72
C SER A 9 -36.96 -20.25 11.05
N LYS A 10 -37.29 -18.96 10.99
CA LYS A 10 -36.31 -17.94 10.62
C LYS A 10 -35.23 -17.99 11.69
N VAL A 11 -34.13 -18.66 11.35
CA VAL A 11 -32.91 -18.71 12.17
C VAL A 11 -32.63 -17.29 12.61
N LYS A 12 -32.57 -17.04 13.93
CA LYS A 12 -32.21 -15.72 14.47
C LYS A 12 -30.84 -15.37 13.91
N ALA A 13 -30.83 -14.49 12.91
CA ALA A 13 -29.60 -14.05 12.29
C ALA A 13 -28.71 -13.45 13.39
N SER A 14 -27.48 -13.96 13.50
CA SER A 14 -26.51 -13.37 14.42
C SER A 14 -26.20 -11.94 13.95
N ALA A 15 -25.78 -11.05 14.84
CA ALA A 15 -25.40 -9.68 14.45
C ALA A 15 -24.31 -9.64 13.35
N TYR A 16 -23.56 -10.74 13.17
CA TYR A 16 -22.52 -10.89 12.15
C TYR A 16 -23.07 -11.25 10.76
N ASP A 17 -24.26 -11.85 10.68
CA ASP A 17 -24.89 -12.27 9.42
C ASP A 17 -25.27 -11.06 8.54
N LYS A 18 -25.28 -9.85 9.13
CA LYS A 18 -25.41 -8.58 8.41
C LYS A 18 -24.18 -8.24 7.56
N TYR A 19 -23.01 -8.72 7.94
CA TYR A 19 -21.73 -8.30 7.36
C TYR A 19 -21.01 -9.41 6.60
N ILE A 20 -21.34 -10.68 6.83
CA ILE A 20 -20.70 -11.82 6.17
C ILE A 20 -21.70 -12.51 5.25
N ASP A 21 -21.41 -12.52 3.95
CA ASP A 21 -22.09 -13.40 3.00
C ASP A 21 -21.44 -14.78 3.08
N TYR A 22 -22.00 -15.66 3.92
CA TYR A 22 -21.46 -17.00 4.15
C TYR A 22 -21.38 -17.86 2.88
N LYS A 23 -22.21 -17.59 1.87
CA LYS A 23 -22.18 -18.33 0.60
C LYS A 23 -20.96 -17.93 -0.23
N ARG A 24 -20.60 -16.64 -0.23
CA ARG A 24 -19.36 -16.18 -0.89
C ARG A 24 -18.13 -16.53 -0.07
N PHE A 25 -18.23 -16.41 1.24
CA PHE A 25 -17.16 -16.75 2.16
C PHE A 25 -16.77 -18.22 2.07
N SER A 26 -17.74 -19.13 1.93
CA SER A 26 -17.46 -20.56 1.78
C SER A 26 -16.67 -20.88 0.51
N ILE A 27 -16.78 -20.07 -0.55
CA ILE A 27 -15.94 -20.22 -1.76
C ILE A 27 -14.47 -19.95 -1.42
N ALA A 28 -14.19 -18.86 -0.69
CA ALA A 28 -12.83 -18.52 -0.27
C ALA A 28 -12.25 -19.60 0.67
N VAL A 29 -13.05 -20.09 1.63
CA VAL A 29 -12.63 -21.16 2.54
C VAL A 29 -12.41 -22.48 1.79
N LEU A 30 -13.29 -22.84 0.86
CA LEU A 30 -13.13 -24.05 0.07
C LEU A 30 -11.86 -23.98 -0.78
N ALA A 31 -11.59 -22.85 -1.43
CA ALA A 31 -10.35 -22.64 -2.20
C ALA A 31 -9.11 -22.75 -1.31
N PHE A 32 -9.13 -22.16 -0.12
CA PHE A 32 -8.07 -22.29 0.88
C PHE A 32 -7.82 -23.76 1.24
N VAL A 33 -8.87 -24.51 1.60
CA VAL A 33 -8.77 -25.92 1.97
C VAL A 33 -8.28 -26.78 0.81
N ILE A 34 -8.80 -26.57 -0.41
CA ILE A 34 -8.35 -27.29 -1.60
C ILE A 34 -6.85 -27.08 -1.80
N LEU A 35 -6.35 -25.84 -1.73
CA LEU A 35 -4.93 -25.55 -1.90
C LEU A 35 -4.05 -26.18 -0.80
N LEU A 36 -4.58 -26.37 0.41
CA LEU A 36 -3.87 -27.10 1.46
C LEU A 36 -3.83 -28.62 1.21
N LEU A 37 -4.81 -29.17 0.51
CA LEU A 37 -4.88 -30.59 0.16
C LEU A 37 -4.07 -30.95 -1.09
N VAL A 38 -3.78 -29.97 -1.95
CA VAL A 38 -2.91 -30.16 -3.12
C VAL A 38 -1.51 -30.58 -2.63
N PRO A 39 -0.91 -31.63 -3.24
CA PRO A 39 0.45 -32.04 -2.92
C PRO A 39 1.43 -30.91 -3.20
N ILE A 40 2.50 -30.81 -2.39
CA ILE A 40 3.49 -29.75 -2.52
C ILE A 40 4.15 -29.86 -3.91
N PRO A 41 4.00 -28.84 -4.77
CA PRO A 41 4.68 -28.80 -6.06
C PRO A 41 6.20 -28.71 -5.88
N ALA A 42 6.96 -29.24 -6.86
CA ALA A 42 8.42 -29.16 -6.86
C ALA A 42 8.92 -27.72 -6.70
N SER A 43 8.26 -26.75 -7.35
CA SER A 43 8.64 -25.33 -7.22
C SER A 43 8.52 -24.76 -5.81
N ILE A 44 7.57 -25.21 -4.99
CA ILE A 44 7.51 -24.81 -3.57
C ILE A 44 8.65 -25.45 -2.79
N LEU A 45 9.02 -26.69 -3.14
CA LEU A 45 10.13 -27.39 -2.52
C LEU A 45 11.46 -26.72 -2.84
N ASP A 46 11.69 -26.33 -4.10
CA ASP A 46 12.91 -25.62 -4.53
C ASP A 46 13.07 -24.30 -3.78
N VAL A 47 11.98 -23.52 -3.67
CA VAL A 47 11.98 -22.27 -2.88
C VAL A 47 12.22 -22.57 -1.40
N ALA A 48 11.65 -23.65 -0.85
CA ALA A 48 11.88 -24.02 0.54
C ALA A 48 13.35 -24.38 0.79
N VAL A 49 14.02 -25.07 -0.14
CA VAL A 49 15.47 -25.33 -0.10
C VAL A 49 16.25 -24.02 -0.12
N GLU A 50 15.94 -23.13 -1.07
CA GLU A 50 16.61 -21.83 -1.23
C GLU A 50 16.58 -20.99 0.06
N TYR A 51 15.43 -20.93 0.74
CA TYR A 51 15.22 -20.11 1.92
C TYR A 51 15.77 -20.73 3.22
N THR A 52 15.77 -22.06 3.35
CA THR A 52 16.17 -22.73 4.59
C THR A 52 17.66 -23.05 4.62
N THR A 53 18.20 -23.62 3.55
CA THR A 53 19.59 -24.11 3.51
C THR A 53 20.48 -23.27 2.61
N GLY A 54 19.92 -22.58 1.62
CA GLY A 54 20.68 -21.82 0.62
C GLY A 54 21.71 -20.86 1.22
N LYS A 55 21.36 -20.16 2.31
CA LYS A 55 22.30 -19.27 3.02
C LYS A 55 23.53 -20.02 3.54
N THR A 56 23.34 -21.17 4.19
CA THR A 56 24.44 -21.93 4.81
C THR A 56 25.40 -22.45 3.74
N TYR A 57 24.88 -23.06 2.67
CA TYR A 57 25.70 -23.56 1.57
C TYR A 57 26.46 -22.46 0.83
N VAL A 58 25.83 -21.28 0.65
CA VAL A 58 26.50 -20.12 0.05
C VAL A 58 27.61 -19.58 0.95
N LEU A 59 27.40 -19.56 2.28
CA LEU A 59 28.44 -19.14 3.21
C LEU A 59 29.64 -20.10 3.19
N ASP A 60 29.39 -21.41 3.24
CA ASP A 60 30.43 -22.44 3.09
C ASP A 60 31.16 -22.31 1.75
N PHE A 61 30.44 -22.09 0.65
CA PHE A 61 31.03 -21.89 -0.66
C PHE A 61 31.97 -20.68 -0.69
N TYR A 62 31.55 -19.53 -0.14
CA TYR A 62 32.39 -18.34 -0.09
C TYR A 62 33.62 -18.55 0.80
N THR A 63 33.48 -19.16 1.98
CA THR A 63 34.62 -19.38 2.87
C THR A 63 35.62 -20.38 2.27
N GLN A 64 35.13 -21.39 1.58
CA GLN A 64 35.97 -22.38 0.90
C GLN A 64 36.72 -21.76 -0.28
N GLU A 65 36.04 -21.03 -1.17
CA GLU A 65 36.67 -20.45 -2.37
C GLU A 65 37.63 -19.30 -2.04
N LEU A 66 37.31 -18.46 -1.05
CA LEU A 66 38.12 -17.28 -0.73
C LEU A 66 39.22 -17.57 0.27
N PHE A 67 38.99 -18.48 1.21
CA PHE A 67 39.87 -18.66 2.37
C PHE A 67 40.31 -20.11 2.58
N ASN A 68 39.80 -21.05 1.78
CA ASN A 68 40.08 -22.48 1.89
C ASN A 68 39.80 -23.05 3.30
N VAL A 69 38.73 -22.57 3.94
CA VAL A 69 38.24 -23.03 5.24
C VAL A 69 36.72 -23.25 5.22
N SER A 70 36.25 -24.17 6.07
CA SER A 70 34.82 -24.37 6.35
C SER A 70 34.22 -23.11 6.99
N SER A 71 32.91 -22.85 6.81
CA SER A 71 32.27 -21.69 7.45
C SER A 71 32.28 -21.77 8.98
N ASP A 72 32.29 -22.98 9.54
CA ASP A 72 32.38 -23.23 10.98
C ASP A 72 33.77 -22.91 11.55
N ASP A 73 34.82 -23.04 10.74
CA ASP A 73 36.22 -22.82 11.14
C ASP A 73 36.73 -21.41 10.75
N ALA A 74 35.90 -20.62 10.07
CA ALA A 74 36.28 -19.31 9.56
C ALA A 74 36.52 -18.29 10.68
N GLU A 75 37.61 -17.53 10.59
CA GLU A 75 37.85 -16.41 11.48
C GLU A 75 36.71 -15.38 11.37
N GLN A 76 36.47 -14.61 12.44
CA GLN A 76 35.37 -13.64 12.49
C GLN A 76 35.31 -12.71 11.26
N TRP A 77 36.45 -12.21 10.77
CA TRP A 77 36.49 -11.32 9.61
C TRP A 77 36.21 -12.05 8.29
N GLN A 78 36.58 -13.33 8.17
CA GLN A 78 36.31 -14.18 7.00
C GLN A 78 34.82 -14.50 6.92
N ALA A 79 34.24 -14.93 8.05
CA ALA A 79 32.80 -15.19 8.16
C ALA A 79 31.98 -13.93 7.86
N LEU A 80 32.39 -12.76 8.36
CA LEU A 80 31.72 -11.50 8.05
C LEU A 80 31.88 -11.08 6.58
N THR A 81 33.03 -11.38 5.96
CA THR A 81 33.24 -11.14 4.52
C THR A 81 32.29 -12.00 3.69
N ALA A 82 32.18 -13.30 4.00
CA ALA A 82 31.24 -14.19 3.33
C ALA A 82 29.77 -13.74 3.52
N ARG A 83 29.39 -13.31 4.74
CA ARG A 83 28.06 -12.75 5.02
C ARG A 83 27.79 -11.45 4.26
N ALA A 84 28.78 -10.57 4.14
CA ALA A 84 28.65 -9.35 3.36
C ALA A 84 28.44 -9.64 1.88
N LEU A 85 29.20 -10.58 1.30
CA LEU A 85 29.05 -11.01 -0.09
C LEU A 85 27.69 -11.69 -0.34
N GLU A 86 27.24 -12.57 0.57
CA GLU A 86 25.91 -13.19 0.50
C GLU A 86 24.79 -12.14 0.53
N GLY A 87 24.83 -11.20 1.48
CA GLY A 87 23.85 -10.12 1.55
C GLY A 87 23.88 -9.20 0.31
N CYS A 88 25.05 -8.93 -0.26
CA CYS A 88 25.17 -8.19 -1.51
C CYS A 88 24.55 -8.94 -2.69
N MET A 89 24.82 -10.25 -2.80
CA MET A 89 24.29 -11.14 -3.82
C MET A 89 22.76 -11.18 -3.79
N CYS A 90 22.17 -11.34 -2.60
CA CYS A 90 20.72 -11.36 -2.39
C CYS A 90 20.04 -10.04 -2.79
N GLN A 91 20.75 -8.92 -2.72
CA GLN A 91 20.29 -7.62 -3.21
C GLN A 91 20.63 -7.35 -4.69
N GLY A 92 21.12 -8.36 -5.43
CA GLY A 92 21.46 -8.24 -6.85
C GLY A 92 22.78 -7.53 -7.15
N ALA A 93 23.58 -7.18 -6.14
CA ALA A 93 24.91 -6.60 -6.32
C ALA A 93 25.93 -7.71 -6.58
N LEU A 94 26.04 -8.13 -7.85
CA LEU A 94 26.95 -9.19 -8.27
C LEU A 94 28.33 -8.71 -8.73
N SER A 95 28.50 -7.40 -8.99
CA SER A 95 29.78 -6.87 -9.45
C SER A 95 30.63 -6.28 -8.32
N LYS A 96 31.95 -6.39 -8.44
CA LYS A 96 32.92 -5.77 -7.51
C LYS A 96 32.62 -4.29 -7.25
N GLU A 97 32.32 -3.52 -8.30
CA GLU A 97 32.00 -2.10 -8.18
C GLU A 97 30.74 -1.84 -7.34
N MET A 98 29.69 -2.66 -7.53
CA MET A 98 28.45 -2.53 -6.75
C MET A 98 28.66 -2.92 -5.29
N ILE A 99 29.49 -3.93 -5.02
CA ILE A 99 29.84 -4.36 -3.67
C ILE A 99 30.63 -3.25 -2.94
N LEU A 100 31.63 -2.67 -3.59
CA LEU A 100 32.48 -1.63 -2.99
C LEU A 100 31.77 -0.28 -2.77
N LYS A 101 30.65 -0.02 -3.46
CA LYS A 101 29.82 1.17 -3.22
C LYS A 101 29.07 1.12 -1.88
N ARG A 102 29.00 -0.05 -1.23
CA ARG A 102 28.23 -0.23 0.01
C ARG A 102 29.00 0.26 1.23
N SER A 103 28.43 1.24 1.91
CA SER A 103 28.91 1.72 3.20
C SER A 103 28.63 0.72 4.31
N ARG A 104 29.34 0.85 5.44
CA ARG A 104 29.09 0.06 6.65
C ARG A 104 27.62 0.12 7.12
N LYS A 105 26.99 1.30 7.03
CA LYS A 105 25.56 1.46 7.39
C LYS A 105 24.64 0.61 6.51
N GLN A 106 24.95 0.52 5.22
CA GLN A 106 24.19 -0.31 4.27
C GLN A 106 24.45 -1.81 4.46
N LEU A 107 25.63 -2.20 4.96
CA LEU A 107 25.89 -3.58 5.37
C LEU A 107 25.16 -3.93 6.69
N ALA A 108 25.08 -2.98 7.62
CA ALA A 108 24.31 -3.17 8.85
C ALA A 108 22.80 -3.34 8.56
N SER A 109 22.24 -2.59 7.60
CA SER A 109 20.82 -2.72 7.23
C SER A 109 20.48 -4.08 6.60
N ILE A 110 21.47 -4.82 6.08
CA ILE A 110 21.29 -6.20 5.59
C ILE A 110 21.67 -7.26 6.64
N GLY A 111 21.80 -6.85 7.92
CA GLY A 111 22.10 -7.75 9.03
C GLY A 111 23.58 -8.12 9.20
N VAL A 112 24.50 -7.39 8.55
CA VAL A 112 25.95 -7.59 8.68
C VAL A 112 26.56 -6.43 9.46
N GLU A 113 26.57 -6.55 10.78
CA GLU A 113 27.21 -5.58 11.66
C GLU A 113 28.71 -5.84 11.76
N MET A 114 29.51 -4.80 11.46
CA MET A 114 30.98 -4.87 11.49
C MET A 114 31.52 -3.68 12.30
N SER A 115 32.57 -3.91 13.09
CA SER A 115 33.35 -2.82 13.66
C SER A 115 34.14 -2.10 12.56
N ASP A 116 34.58 -0.86 12.80
CA ASP A 116 35.32 -0.08 11.79
C ASP A 116 36.56 -0.83 11.29
N LYS A 117 37.33 -1.43 12.20
CA LYS A 117 38.51 -2.23 11.86
C LYS A 117 38.20 -3.43 10.96
N LEU A 118 37.08 -4.11 11.20
CA LEU A 118 36.67 -5.27 10.40
C LEU A 118 36.15 -4.84 9.03
N TYR A 119 35.43 -3.72 8.96
CA TYR A 119 34.96 -3.14 7.70
C TYR A 119 36.14 -2.72 6.82
N ASP A 120 37.14 -2.06 7.38
CA ASP A 120 38.34 -1.66 6.64
C ASP A 120 39.11 -2.88 6.12
N ARG A 121 39.22 -3.95 6.93
CA ARG A 121 39.86 -5.21 6.52
C ARG A 121 39.08 -5.90 5.40
N TYR A 122 37.76 -6.01 5.52
CA TYR A 122 36.87 -6.54 4.49
C TYR A 122 37.03 -5.76 3.18
N ARG A 123 36.99 -4.43 3.26
CA ARG A 123 37.09 -3.57 2.09
C ARG A 123 38.43 -3.70 1.39
N ALA A 124 39.53 -3.66 2.14
CA ALA A 124 40.87 -3.85 1.59
C ALA A 124 41.02 -5.23 0.92
N TYR A 125 40.42 -6.27 1.50
CA TYR A 125 40.43 -7.61 0.92
C TYR A 125 39.66 -7.65 -0.42
N VAL A 126 38.42 -7.16 -0.45
CA VAL A 126 37.60 -7.12 -1.67
C VAL A 126 38.23 -6.23 -2.75
N GLU A 127 38.85 -5.11 -2.36
CA GLU A 127 39.61 -4.24 -3.27
C GLU A 127 40.81 -4.97 -3.89
N GLY A 128 41.46 -5.88 -3.15
CA GLY A 128 42.58 -6.68 -3.64
C GLY A 128 42.22 -7.84 -4.58
N LEU A 129 40.97 -8.29 -4.61
CA LEU A 129 40.52 -9.38 -5.50
C LEU A 129 40.39 -8.92 -6.95
N ASP A 130 40.66 -9.79 -7.93
CA ASP A 130 40.38 -9.47 -9.33
C ASP A 130 38.86 -9.30 -9.56
N ALA A 131 38.50 -8.33 -10.41
CA ALA A 131 37.10 -8.00 -10.66
C ALA A 131 36.37 -9.12 -11.42
N ALA A 132 37.00 -9.75 -12.41
CA ALA A 132 36.38 -10.82 -13.16
C ALA A 132 36.19 -12.07 -12.29
N SER A 133 37.20 -12.43 -11.50
CA SER A 133 37.12 -13.55 -10.55
C SER A 133 36.04 -13.36 -9.49
N LEU A 134 35.93 -12.16 -8.91
CA LEU A 134 34.88 -11.89 -7.92
C LEU A 134 33.48 -11.92 -8.55
N ASN A 135 33.31 -11.32 -9.73
CA ASN A 135 32.01 -11.33 -10.42
C ASN A 135 31.57 -12.77 -10.76
N ASP A 136 32.50 -13.61 -11.23
CA ASP A 136 32.26 -15.03 -11.49
C ASP A 136 31.90 -15.79 -10.21
N LEU A 137 32.66 -15.59 -9.12
CA LEU A 137 32.36 -16.18 -7.81
C LEU A 137 30.94 -15.84 -7.33
N MET A 138 30.53 -14.58 -7.47
CA MET A 138 29.19 -14.10 -7.09
C MET A 138 28.09 -14.74 -7.97
N GLN A 139 28.35 -14.95 -9.26
CA GLN A 139 27.42 -15.63 -10.15
C GLN A 139 27.28 -17.12 -9.81
N ARG A 140 28.40 -17.82 -9.58
CA ARG A 140 28.41 -19.22 -9.16
C ARG A 140 27.69 -19.42 -7.82
N ALA A 141 27.93 -18.55 -6.85
CA ALA A 141 27.21 -18.58 -5.58
C ALA A 141 25.69 -18.40 -5.74
N ARG A 142 25.26 -17.56 -6.68
CA ARG A 142 23.84 -17.35 -6.99
C ARG A 142 23.22 -18.57 -7.68
N LEU A 143 23.93 -19.18 -8.62
CA LEU A 143 23.49 -20.43 -9.28
C LEU A 143 23.41 -21.57 -8.27
N LEU A 144 24.40 -21.69 -7.38
CA LEU A 144 24.39 -22.66 -6.29
C LEU A 144 23.12 -22.53 -5.46
N ARG A 145 22.78 -21.31 -5.05
CA ARG A 145 21.60 -21.02 -4.23
C ARG A 145 20.29 -21.36 -4.94
N ASN A 146 20.19 -21.01 -6.22
CA ASN A 146 18.90 -20.96 -6.92
C ASN A 146 18.61 -22.22 -7.76
N GLU A 147 19.65 -22.92 -8.24
CA GLU A 147 19.52 -23.98 -9.25
C GLU A 147 20.23 -25.27 -8.84
N ASP A 148 21.45 -25.20 -8.30
CA ASP A 148 22.24 -26.42 -8.05
C ASP A 148 21.85 -27.15 -6.75
N LEU A 149 21.32 -26.43 -5.76
CA LEU A 149 20.82 -27.03 -4.52
C LEU A 149 19.47 -27.70 -4.75
N SER A 150 19.44 -29.03 -4.63
CA SER A 150 18.19 -29.81 -4.70
C SER A 150 17.89 -30.56 -3.41
N TYR A 151 16.61 -30.81 -3.16
CA TYR A 151 16.11 -31.48 -1.95
C TYR A 151 16.78 -32.85 -1.69
N SER A 152 17.09 -33.60 -2.75
CA SER A 152 17.71 -34.92 -2.65
C SER A 152 19.18 -34.89 -2.20
N MET A 153 19.85 -33.74 -2.27
CA MET A 153 21.23 -33.57 -1.82
C MET A 153 21.35 -33.25 -0.32
N LEU A 154 20.22 -33.02 0.35
CA LEU A 154 20.18 -32.60 1.74
C LEU A 154 20.21 -33.79 2.71
N SER A 155 20.77 -33.58 3.90
CA SER A 155 20.67 -34.56 4.99
C SER A 155 19.23 -34.74 5.47
N GLU A 156 18.90 -35.87 6.09
CA GLU A 156 17.55 -36.15 6.62
C GLU A 156 17.03 -35.04 7.55
N ARG A 157 17.93 -34.45 8.35
CA ARG A 157 17.60 -33.32 9.24
C ARG A 157 17.21 -32.07 8.46
N GLN A 158 17.99 -31.71 7.44
CA GLN A 158 17.71 -30.56 6.58
C GLN A 158 16.44 -30.77 5.75
N GLN A 159 16.20 -32.00 5.26
CA GLN A 159 14.98 -32.37 4.57
C GLN A 159 13.74 -32.14 5.44
N ALA A 160 13.77 -32.55 6.71
CA ALA A 160 12.66 -32.29 7.64
C ALA A 160 12.42 -30.79 7.90
N GLU A 161 13.48 -29.98 7.93
CA GLU A 161 13.37 -28.51 8.03
C GLU A 161 12.76 -27.90 6.76
N VAL A 162 13.19 -28.37 5.58
CA VAL A 162 12.63 -27.97 4.28
C VAL A 162 11.17 -28.35 4.14
N ASP A 163 10.76 -29.57 4.52
CA ASP A 163 9.36 -30.02 4.47
C ASP A 163 8.45 -29.13 5.32
N ARG A 164 8.94 -28.71 6.49
CA ARG A 164 8.23 -27.77 7.36
C ARG A 164 8.09 -26.40 6.70
N ALA A 165 9.16 -25.87 6.11
CA ALA A 165 9.14 -24.60 5.40
C ALA A 165 8.24 -24.64 4.15
N ALA A 166 8.29 -25.73 3.38
CA ALA A 166 7.43 -25.96 2.22
C ALA A 166 5.94 -25.99 2.61
N THR A 167 5.62 -26.60 3.75
CA THR A 167 4.26 -26.56 4.31
C THR A 167 3.83 -25.14 4.68
N GLN A 168 4.71 -24.35 5.30
CA GLN A 168 4.44 -22.95 5.62
C GLN A 168 4.23 -22.09 4.36
N ILE A 169 5.07 -22.28 3.33
CA ILE A 169 4.94 -21.58 2.04
C ILE A 169 3.60 -21.93 1.38
N ARG A 170 3.20 -23.21 1.37
CA ARG A 170 1.88 -23.63 0.84
C ARG A 170 0.74 -22.92 1.57
N VAL A 171 0.81 -22.80 2.90
CA VAL A 171 -0.20 -22.06 3.66
C VAL A 171 -0.23 -20.59 3.27
N CYS A 172 0.93 -19.94 3.09
CA CYS A 172 0.99 -18.56 2.61
C CYS A 172 0.33 -18.39 1.23
N VAL A 173 0.61 -19.29 0.29
CA VAL A 173 -0.01 -19.27 -1.06
C VAL A 173 -1.53 -19.46 -0.97
N ALA A 174 -1.99 -20.43 -0.18
CA ALA A 174 -3.41 -20.65 0.06
C ALA A 174 -4.08 -19.42 0.69
N MET A 175 -3.40 -18.79 1.65
CA MET A 175 -3.88 -17.58 2.31
C MET A 175 -4.00 -16.40 1.34
N VAL A 176 -3.04 -16.22 0.42
CA VAL A 176 -3.15 -15.19 -0.64
C VAL A 176 -4.38 -15.43 -1.50
N ALA A 177 -4.60 -16.68 -1.95
CA ALA A 177 -5.80 -17.01 -2.73
C ALA A 177 -7.09 -16.72 -1.95
N PHE A 178 -7.14 -17.09 -0.65
CA PHE A 178 -8.24 -16.77 0.24
C PHE A 178 -8.52 -15.26 0.32
N VAL A 179 -7.48 -14.44 0.53
CA VAL A 179 -7.60 -12.98 0.62
C VAL A 179 -8.13 -12.39 -0.69
N VAL A 180 -7.55 -12.80 -1.83
CA VAL A 180 -7.96 -12.31 -3.16
C VAL A 180 -9.42 -12.65 -3.45
N ILE A 181 -9.85 -13.88 -3.17
CA ILE A 181 -11.24 -14.29 -3.37
C ILE A 181 -12.17 -13.49 -2.44
N CYS A 182 -11.82 -13.32 -1.16
CA CYS A 182 -12.59 -12.50 -0.23
C CYS A 182 -12.73 -11.05 -0.70
N PHE A 183 -11.68 -10.47 -1.27
CA PHE A 183 -11.69 -9.09 -1.78
C PHE A 183 -12.55 -8.95 -3.04
N ILE A 184 -12.40 -9.85 -4.02
CA ILE A 184 -13.18 -9.80 -5.27
C ILE A 184 -14.67 -10.04 -5.02
N THR A 185 -14.99 -10.96 -4.10
CA THR A 185 -16.39 -11.33 -3.81
C THR A 185 -17.05 -10.43 -2.76
N GLU A 186 -16.27 -9.60 -2.07
CA GLU A 186 -16.68 -8.82 -0.90
C GLU A 186 -17.43 -9.68 0.13
N ALA A 187 -16.94 -10.92 0.35
CA ALA A 187 -17.61 -11.90 1.21
C ALA A 187 -17.75 -11.46 2.67
N MET A 188 -16.82 -10.62 3.14
CA MET A 188 -16.82 -10.03 4.47
C MET A 188 -16.08 -8.68 4.44
N PRO A 189 -16.22 -7.83 5.47
CA PRO A 189 -15.52 -6.55 5.53
C PRO A 189 -14.00 -6.75 5.57
N LEU A 190 -13.25 -5.82 4.96
CA LEU A 190 -11.78 -5.88 4.88
C LEU A 190 -11.08 -6.12 6.25
N PRO A 191 -11.50 -5.47 7.37
CA PRO A 191 -10.92 -5.77 8.68
C PRO A 191 -11.12 -7.22 9.14
N GLY A 192 -12.24 -7.84 8.74
CA GLY A 192 -12.50 -9.24 9.01
C GLY A 192 -11.56 -10.18 8.26
N VAL A 193 -11.27 -9.87 6.98
CA VAL A 193 -10.26 -10.60 6.20
C VAL A 193 -8.88 -10.46 6.84
N ALA A 194 -8.50 -9.24 7.25
CA ALA A 194 -7.23 -8.99 7.93
C ALA A 194 -7.11 -9.78 9.26
N PHE A 195 -8.20 -9.92 10.01
CA PHE A 195 -8.23 -10.76 11.21
C PHE A 195 -8.05 -12.25 10.89
N CYS A 196 -8.68 -12.75 9.81
CA CYS A 196 -8.48 -14.12 9.34
C CYS A 196 -7.02 -14.41 8.98
N ILE A 197 -6.31 -13.46 8.34
CA ILE A 197 -4.87 -13.59 8.05
C ILE A 197 -4.09 -13.87 9.34
N GLY A 198 -4.30 -13.07 10.40
CA GLY A 198 -3.63 -13.26 11.69
C GLY A 198 -3.92 -14.65 12.30
N LEU A 199 -5.17 -15.12 12.24
CA LEU A 199 -5.54 -16.45 12.72
C LEU A 199 -4.86 -17.56 11.91
N ILE A 200 -4.86 -17.46 10.58
CA ILE A 200 -4.22 -18.44 9.70
C ILE A 200 -2.73 -18.54 10.02
N LEU A 201 -2.03 -17.40 10.16
CA LEU A 201 -0.60 -17.35 10.47
C LEU A 201 -0.25 -17.99 11.82
N VAL A 202 -1.07 -17.74 12.85
CA VAL A 202 -0.85 -18.31 14.20
C VAL A 202 -1.16 -19.79 14.25
N PHE A 203 -2.29 -20.23 13.68
CA PHE A 203 -2.69 -21.64 13.73
C PHE A 203 -1.84 -22.54 12.83
N SER A 204 -1.26 -22.00 11.76
CA SER A 204 -0.29 -22.71 10.93
C SER A 204 1.13 -22.73 11.50
N GLY A 205 1.39 -21.99 12.59
CA GLY A 205 2.71 -21.92 13.22
C GLY A 205 3.75 -21.17 12.37
N ILE A 206 3.31 -20.31 11.45
CA ILE A 206 4.19 -19.41 10.68
C ILE A 206 4.65 -18.27 11.58
N VAL A 207 3.74 -17.71 12.38
CA VAL A 207 4.02 -16.61 13.31
C VAL A 207 3.61 -17.02 14.71
N SER A 208 4.41 -16.61 15.72
CA SER A 208 4.08 -16.91 17.10
C SER A 208 2.88 -16.08 17.59
N ARG A 209 2.23 -16.55 18.66
CA ARG A 209 1.14 -15.82 19.31
C ARG A 209 1.56 -14.44 19.85
N ARG A 210 2.86 -14.26 20.15
CA ARG A 210 3.40 -12.99 20.65
C ARG A 210 3.70 -12.03 19.50
N ASP A 211 4.15 -12.57 18.38
CA ASP A 211 4.62 -11.77 17.25
C ASP A 211 3.48 -11.40 16.28
N VAL A 212 2.34 -12.09 16.31
CA VAL A 212 1.21 -11.74 15.43
C VAL A 212 0.72 -10.30 15.62
N ALA A 213 0.80 -9.77 16.85
CA ALA A 213 0.36 -8.42 17.15
C ALA A 213 1.24 -7.36 16.49
N SER A 214 2.54 -7.61 16.34
CA SER A 214 3.45 -6.65 15.69
C SER A 214 3.16 -6.51 14.19
N LEU A 215 2.55 -7.52 13.56
CA LEU A 215 2.12 -7.44 12.15
C LEU A 215 1.03 -6.38 11.92
N PHE A 216 0.21 -6.07 12.93
CA PHE A 216 -0.83 -5.05 12.85
C PHE A 216 -0.34 -3.67 13.32
N TRP A 217 0.89 -3.58 13.82
CA TRP A 217 1.42 -2.43 14.55
C TRP A 217 2.62 -1.82 13.83
N SER A 218 2.44 -1.43 12.56
CA SER A 218 3.46 -0.75 11.77
C SER A 218 3.40 0.77 11.89
N ASP A 219 4.51 1.45 11.61
CA ASP A 219 4.58 2.91 11.54
C ASP A 219 3.60 3.47 10.50
N ALA A 220 3.42 2.75 9.39
CA ALA A 220 2.43 3.09 8.38
C ALA A 220 1.00 3.10 8.94
N CYS A 221 0.64 2.12 9.78
CA CYS A 221 -0.68 2.04 10.43
C CYS A 221 -0.92 3.26 11.35
N TRP A 222 0.08 3.62 12.16
CA TRP A 222 0.03 4.80 13.03
C TRP A 222 -0.09 6.11 12.26
N PHE A 223 0.69 6.25 11.20
CA PHE A 223 0.65 7.41 10.33
C PHE A 223 -0.73 7.56 9.67
N ILE A 224 -1.27 6.48 9.10
CA ILE A 224 -2.61 6.47 8.49
C ILE A 224 -3.66 6.85 9.54
N MET A 225 -3.62 6.28 10.74
CA MET A 225 -4.54 6.61 11.83
C MET A 225 -4.50 8.11 12.17
N GLY A 226 -3.31 8.68 12.40
CA GLY A 226 -3.14 10.10 12.70
C GLY A 226 -3.64 11.02 11.58
N SER A 227 -3.32 10.70 10.33
CA SER A 227 -3.76 11.47 9.16
C SER A 227 -5.28 11.47 8.99
N LEU A 228 -5.95 10.34 9.24
CA LEU A 228 -7.41 10.23 9.17
C LEU A 228 -8.11 10.97 10.32
N MET A 229 -7.56 10.92 11.53
CA MET A 229 -8.05 11.70 12.68
C MET A 229 -7.99 13.20 12.40
N PHE A 230 -6.89 13.64 11.80
CA PHE A 230 -6.70 15.03 11.40
C PHE A 230 -7.67 15.44 10.28
N ALA A 231 -7.83 14.61 9.24
CA ALA A 231 -8.83 14.84 8.19
C ALA A 231 -10.24 14.96 8.79
N ALA A 232 -10.61 14.09 9.75
CA ALA A 232 -11.89 14.18 10.45
C ALA A 232 -12.03 15.47 11.27
N ALA A 233 -10.96 15.98 11.88
CA ALA A 233 -10.97 17.27 12.59
C ALA A 233 -11.23 18.45 11.62
N PHE A 234 -10.67 18.41 10.41
CA PHE A 234 -10.92 19.41 9.36
C PHE A 234 -12.40 19.46 8.96
N VAL A 235 -12.99 18.30 8.70
CA VAL A 235 -14.42 18.18 8.38
C VAL A 235 -15.31 18.64 9.54
N LYS A 236 -14.97 18.24 10.77
CA LYS A 236 -15.75 18.59 11.96
C LYS A 236 -15.72 20.08 12.27
N THR A 237 -14.60 20.76 12.00
CA THR A 237 -14.47 22.21 12.20
C THR A 237 -15.05 23.03 11.05
N GLY A 238 -15.29 22.43 9.88
CA GLY A 238 -15.84 23.13 8.71
C GLY A 238 -14.82 23.96 7.94
N VAL A 239 -13.52 23.71 8.14
CA VAL A 239 -12.43 24.36 7.38
C VAL A 239 -12.52 23.98 5.90
N ASP A 240 -12.79 22.71 5.63
CA ASP A 240 -13.08 22.12 4.31
C ASP A 240 -14.19 22.90 3.58
N LYS A 241 -15.30 23.21 4.28
CA LYS A 241 -16.40 23.99 3.72
C LYS A 241 -15.89 25.36 3.34
N ARG A 242 -15.18 26.06 4.21
CA ARG A 242 -14.64 27.42 3.94
C ARG A 242 -13.71 27.49 2.74
N ILE A 243 -12.77 26.55 2.64
CA ILE A 243 -11.85 26.45 1.49
C ILE A 243 -12.67 26.31 0.20
N THR A 244 -13.68 25.45 0.24
CA THR A 244 -14.63 25.26 -0.86
C THR A 244 -15.34 26.58 -1.21
N LEU A 245 -15.82 27.36 -0.22
CA LEU A 245 -16.49 28.66 -0.44
C LEU A 245 -15.61 29.71 -1.11
N LEU A 246 -14.37 29.85 -0.63
CA LEU A 246 -13.44 30.86 -1.14
C LEU A 246 -13.24 30.67 -2.64
N ILE A 247 -13.19 29.42 -3.07
CA ILE A 247 -12.92 29.07 -4.45
C ILE A 247 -14.22 29.16 -5.27
N PHE A 248 -15.37 28.75 -4.74
CA PHE A 248 -16.66 29.01 -5.40
C PHE A 248 -17.00 30.51 -5.54
N ARG A 249 -16.54 31.36 -4.61
CA ARG A 249 -16.71 32.82 -4.70
C ARG A 249 -15.92 33.43 -5.86
N SER A 250 -14.80 32.82 -6.25
CA SER A 250 -14.01 33.24 -7.42
C SER A 250 -14.62 32.87 -8.78
N LEU A 251 -15.83 32.28 -8.83
CA LEU A 251 -16.50 32.00 -10.10
C LEU A 251 -16.87 33.27 -10.85
N ALA A 252 -16.06 33.57 -11.88
CA ALA A 252 -16.33 34.61 -12.86
C ALA A 252 -17.26 34.15 -14.00
N LYS A 253 -17.32 32.84 -14.29
CA LYS A 253 -18.11 32.28 -15.40
C LYS A 253 -18.97 31.08 -14.97
N PRO A 254 -20.30 31.15 -15.16
CA PRO A 254 -21.25 30.15 -14.70
C PRO A 254 -21.51 29.03 -15.73
N SER A 255 -20.47 28.54 -16.41
CA SER A 255 -20.61 27.44 -17.38
C SER A 255 -20.27 26.09 -16.75
N VAL A 256 -20.89 25.01 -17.25
CA VAL A 256 -20.61 23.63 -16.77
C VAL A 256 -19.13 23.26 -16.88
N GLY A 257 -18.48 23.64 -17.99
CA GLY A 257 -17.05 23.38 -18.17
C GLY A 257 -16.18 24.11 -17.13
N PHE A 258 -16.52 25.33 -16.76
CA PHE A 258 -15.76 26.07 -15.75
C PHE A 258 -16.02 25.55 -14.33
N ILE A 259 -17.25 25.14 -14.03
CA ILE A 259 -17.61 24.53 -12.75
C ILE A 259 -16.88 23.20 -12.54
N THR A 260 -16.85 22.34 -13.57
CA THR A 260 -16.09 21.08 -13.48
C THR A 260 -14.58 21.32 -13.33
N LEU A 261 -14.02 22.34 -14.01
CA LEU A 261 -12.61 22.71 -13.81
C LEU A 261 -12.34 23.08 -12.35
N ILE A 262 -13.21 23.90 -11.77
CA ILE A 262 -13.06 24.35 -10.38
C ILE A 262 -13.19 23.18 -9.42
N LEU A 263 -14.19 22.32 -9.59
CA LEU A 263 -14.33 21.12 -8.78
C LEU A 263 -13.02 20.31 -8.79
N ILE A 264 -12.40 20.11 -9.95
CA ILE A 264 -11.15 19.36 -10.05
C ILE A 264 -9.99 20.10 -9.37
N VAL A 265 -9.79 21.38 -9.66
CA VAL A 265 -8.71 22.21 -9.11
C VAL A 265 -8.79 22.34 -7.58
N VAL A 266 -9.99 22.25 -7.01
CA VAL A 266 -10.19 22.26 -5.55
C VAL A 266 -9.98 20.88 -4.97
N ILE A 267 -10.71 19.89 -5.49
CA ILE A 267 -10.81 18.58 -4.87
C ILE A 267 -9.48 17.84 -4.97
N ALA A 268 -8.80 17.87 -6.12
CA ALA A 268 -7.59 17.06 -6.32
C ALA A 268 -6.43 17.48 -5.38
N PRO A 269 -6.04 18.76 -5.26
CA PRO A 269 -5.02 19.15 -4.28
C PRO A 269 -5.46 18.92 -2.83
N CYS A 270 -6.74 19.13 -2.50
CA CYS A 270 -7.25 18.85 -1.15
C CYS A 270 -7.19 17.36 -0.82
N ALA A 271 -7.49 16.48 -1.78
CA ALA A 271 -7.46 15.03 -1.60
C ALA A 271 -6.03 14.48 -1.42
N SER A 272 -5.01 15.28 -1.70
CA SER A 272 -3.64 14.93 -1.32
C SER A 272 -3.45 14.97 0.20
N PHE A 273 -4.27 15.68 0.98
CA PHE A 273 -4.07 15.85 2.43
C PHE A 273 -5.29 15.44 3.28
N ILE A 274 -6.45 15.31 2.64
CA ILE A 274 -7.72 14.95 3.28
C ILE A 274 -8.19 13.65 2.64
N SER A 275 -8.83 12.78 3.42
CA SER A 275 -9.42 11.54 2.91
C SER A 275 -10.36 11.82 1.72
N ASP A 276 -10.12 11.09 0.63
CA ASP A 276 -10.95 11.02 -0.58
C ASP A 276 -12.43 10.74 -0.28
N HIS A 277 -12.72 9.80 0.64
CA HIS A 277 -14.07 9.50 1.10
C HIS A 277 -14.75 10.70 1.77
N ALA A 278 -14.00 11.43 2.61
CA ALA A 278 -14.51 12.61 3.29
C ALA A 278 -14.83 13.73 2.31
N LEU A 279 -13.92 14.01 1.36
CA LEU A 279 -14.13 15.01 0.32
C LEU A 279 -15.30 14.64 -0.59
N ALA A 280 -15.40 13.38 -1.02
CA ALA A 280 -16.54 12.95 -1.83
C ALA A 280 -17.88 13.20 -1.12
N ALA A 281 -17.97 12.90 0.18
CA ALA A 281 -19.17 13.14 0.99
C ALA A 281 -19.53 14.63 1.13
N ILE A 282 -18.54 15.53 1.16
CA ILE A 282 -18.75 16.99 1.26
C ILE A 282 -19.23 17.58 -0.07
N PHE A 283 -18.60 17.18 -1.17
CA PHE A 283 -18.88 17.74 -2.50
C PHE A 283 -20.11 17.11 -3.16
N LEU A 284 -20.53 15.91 -2.76
CA LEU A 284 -21.72 15.26 -3.29
C LEU A 284 -23.00 16.10 -3.10
N PRO A 285 -23.33 16.62 -1.90
CA PRO A 285 -24.45 17.56 -1.73
C PRO A 285 -24.35 18.79 -2.62
N ILE A 286 -23.14 19.34 -2.82
CA ILE A 286 -22.93 20.51 -3.68
C ILE A 286 -23.26 20.16 -5.14
N ALA A 287 -22.82 19.01 -5.63
CA ALA A 287 -23.21 18.54 -6.97
C ALA A 287 -24.71 18.31 -7.10
N MET A 288 -25.38 17.78 -6.06
CA MET A 288 -26.83 17.62 -6.06
C MET A 288 -27.57 18.95 -6.10
N ILE A 289 -27.11 19.96 -5.34
CA ILE A 289 -27.65 21.32 -5.37
C ILE A 289 -27.44 21.96 -6.76
N LEU A 290 -26.23 21.83 -7.31
CA LEU A 290 -25.90 22.34 -8.63
C LEU A 290 -26.77 21.72 -9.72
N TYR A 291 -27.02 20.41 -9.64
CA TYR A 291 -27.89 19.70 -10.57
C TYR A 291 -29.35 20.13 -10.40
N ASN A 292 -29.92 20.03 -9.20
CA ASN A 292 -31.34 20.30 -8.96
C ASN A 292 -31.73 21.75 -9.27
N ASN A 293 -30.88 22.71 -8.92
CA ASN A 293 -31.13 24.13 -9.19
C ASN A 293 -30.87 24.54 -10.64
N SER A 294 -30.31 23.64 -11.46
CA SER A 294 -30.12 23.86 -12.90
C SER A 294 -31.32 23.42 -13.74
N LEU A 295 -32.19 22.57 -13.18
CA LEU A 295 -33.40 22.10 -13.83
C LEU A 295 -34.42 23.24 -13.96
N SER A 296 -35.15 23.27 -15.07
CA SER A 296 -36.18 24.27 -15.35
C SER A 296 -37.48 23.59 -15.79
N ARG A 297 -38.58 24.35 -15.93
CA ARG A 297 -39.86 23.80 -16.45
C ARG A 297 -39.72 23.17 -17.85
N GLU A 298 -38.77 23.65 -18.66
CA GLU A 298 -38.48 23.11 -20.00
C GLU A 298 -37.47 21.95 -19.97
N ASN A 299 -36.55 21.93 -19.00
CA ASN A 299 -35.56 20.86 -18.81
C ASN A 299 -35.78 20.18 -17.47
N THR A 300 -36.68 19.21 -17.44
CA THR A 300 -37.05 18.47 -16.21
C THR A 300 -36.02 17.44 -15.76
N SER A 301 -35.06 17.06 -16.64
CA SER A 301 -33.98 16.13 -16.30
C SER A 301 -32.81 16.23 -17.27
N ASP A 302 -31.58 16.18 -16.75
CA ASP A 302 -30.35 16.06 -17.55
C ASP A 302 -29.38 15.03 -16.92
N PRO A 303 -29.58 13.72 -17.19
CA PRO A 303 -28.76 12.67 -16.60
C PRO A 303 -27.27 12.78 -16.97
N GLU A 304 -26.94 13.39 -18.12
CA GLU A 304 -25.55 13.62 -18.52
C GLU A 304 -24.88 14.65 -17.61
N LEU A 305 -25.58 15.72 -17.23
CA LEU A 305 -25.08 16.70 -16.26
C LEU A 305 -24.86 16.06 -14.89
N ALA A 306 -25.82 15.26 -14.41
CA ALA A 306 -25.70 14.56 -13.13
C ALA A 306 -24.49 13.63 -13.11
N LYS A 307 -24.32 12.80 -14.15
CA LYS A 307 -23.15 11.93 -14.31
C LYS A 307 -21.86 12.73 -14.37
N MET A 308 -21.82 13.80 -15.16
CA MET A 308 -20.64 14.66 -15.30
C MET A 308 -20.19 15.23 -13.95
N LEU A 309 -21.10 15.80 -13.16
CA LEU A 309 -20.77 16.37 -11.85
C LEU A 309 -20.31 15.30 -10.85
N MET A 310 -21.01 14.16 -10.77
CA MET A 310 -20.66 13.08 -9.84
C MET A 310 -19.32 12.42 -10.19
N ILE A 311 -19.09 12.10 -11.48
CA ILE A 311 -17.84 11.50 -11.95
C ILE A 311 -16.67 12.48 -11.79
N THR A 312 -16.90 13.77 -12.02
CA THR A 312 -15.87 14.80 -11.79
C THR A 312 -15.37 14.76 -10.35
N ILE A 313 -16.28 14.74 -9.38
CA ILE A 313 -15.93 14.68 -7.95
C ILE A 313 -15.19 13.38 -7.63
N ALA A 314 -15.74 12.24 -8.04
CA ALA A 314 -15.16 10.94 -7.76
C ALA A 314 -13.73 10.81 -8.30
N MET A 315 -13.52 11.23 -9.56
CA MET A 315 -12.20 11.14 -10.20
C MET A 315 -11.22 12.18 -9.66
N ALA A 316 -11.68 13.38 -9.31
CA ALA A 316 -10.83 14.40 -8.69
C ALA A 316 -10.33 13.95 -7.30
N CYS A 317 -11.19 13.33 -6.48
CA CYS A 317 -10.79 12.72 -5.22
C CYS A 317 -9.74 11.62 -5.44
N ASN A 318 -9.95 10.77 -6.45
CA ASN A 318 -9.06 9.63 -6.73
C ASN A 318 -7.67 10.08 -7.18
N ILE A 319 -7.59 11.00 -8.15
CA ILE A 319 -6.33 11.56 -8.66
C ILE A 319 -5.58 12.30 -7.55
N GLY A 320 -6.29 13.09 -6.76
CA GLY A 320 -5.68 13.87 -5.69
C GLY A 320 -4.99 13.04 -4.61
N GLY A 321 -5.51 11.84 -4.34
CA GLY A 321 -4.97 10.92 -3.34
C GLY A 321 -3.51 10.51 -3.57
N PHE A 322 -2.96 10.66 -4.78
CA PHE A 322 -1.55 10.38 -5.08
C PHE A 322 -0.57 11.46 -4.59
N GLY A 323 -1.05 12.68 -4.35
CA GLY A 323 -0.19 13.85 -4.20
C GLY A 323 0.65 13.92 -2.92
N SER A 324 0.26 13.24 -1.85
CA SER A 324 1.08 13.12 -0.64
C SER A 324 0.87 11.77 0.06
N PRO A 325 1.80 11.34 0.94
CA PRO A 325 1.62 10.13 1.74
C PRO A 325 0.33 10.11 2.55
N SER A 326 -0.10 11.27 3.08
CA SER A 326 -1.35 11.40 3.86
C SER A 326 -2.63 11.34 3.03
N GLY A 327 -2.54 11.44 1.69
CA GLY A 327 -3.71 11.43 0.81
C GLY A 327 -4.36 10.05 0.65
N GLY A 328 -3.59 8.98 0.84
CA GLY A 328 -4.12 7.62 0.77
C GLY A 328 -3.16 6.57 1.33
N ALA A 329 -3.73 5.58 2.03
CA ALA A 329 -2.99 4.48 2.65
C ALA A 329 -2.03 3.75 1.68
N ARG A 330 -2.41 3.68 0.40
CA ARG A 330 -1.59 3.07 -0.67
C ARG A 330 -0.20 3.71 -0.80
N ASN A 331 -0.08 5.02 -0.59
CA ASN A 331 1.19 5.73 -0.73
C ASN A 331 2.16 5.34 0.38
N VAL A 332 1.68 5.33 1.62
CA VAL A 332 2.48 4.94 2.79
C VAL A 332 2.89 3.47 2.71
N ILE A 333 1.97 2.59 2.32
CA ILE A 333 2.27 1.16 2.12
C ILE A 333 3.35 0.99 1.03
N MET A 334 3.26 1.75 -0.07
CA MET A 334 4.28 1.71 -1.11
C MET A 334 5.64 2.20 -0.60
N MET A 335 5.68 3.25 0.23
CA MET A 335 6.92 3.71 0.87
C MET A 335 7.53 2.61 1.74
N THR A 336 6.71 1.92 2.55
CA THR A 336 7.14 0.78 3.36
C THR A 336 7.66 -0.36 2.49
N TYR A 337 6.99 -0.71 1.40
CA TYR A 337 7.50 -1.76 0.48
C TYR A 337 8.78 -1.35 -0.23
N MET A 338 8.95 -0.07 -0.59
CA MET A 338 10.20 0.41 -1.16
C MET A 338 11.37 0.31 -0.17
N GLU A 339 11.11 0.57 1.11
CA GLU A 339 12.09 0.40 2.18
C GLU A 339 12.39 -1.08 2.45
N ASP A 340 11.36 -1.89 2.69
CA ASP A 340 11.49 -3.29 3.07
C ASP A 340 12.09 -4.16 1.96
N MET A 341 11.67 -3.96 0.70
CA MET A 341 12.08 -4.81 -0.42
C MET A 341 13.32 -4.30 -1.15
N PHE A 342 13.50 -2.98 -1.23
CA PHE A 342 14.55 -2.36 -2.05
C PHE A 342 15.53 -1.50 -1.24
N GLY A 343 15.33 -1.33 0.07
CA GLY A 343 16.16 -0.47 0.92
C GLY A 343 16.05 1.02 0.58
N ILE A 344 15.02 1.42 -0.16
CA ILE A 344 14.80 2.79 -0.60
C ILE A 344 13.92 3.51 0.42
N THR A 345 14.55 4.25 1.33
CA THR A 345 13.85 5.11 2.28
C THR A 345 13.37 6.37 1.57
N MET A 346 12.06 6.57 1.55
CA MET A 346 11.42 7.73 0.92
C MET A 346 10.81 8.60 2.01
N GLY A 347 11.27 9.85 2.13
CA GLY A 347 10.69 10.81 3.08
C GLY A 347 9.35 11.37 2.59
N TYR A 348 8.58 11.98 3.50
CA TYR A 348 7.29 12.60 3.15
C TYR A 348 7.44 13.73 2.13
N GLY A 349 8.39 14.65 2.36
CA GLY A 349 8.70 15.72 1.41
C GLY A 349 9.16 15.20 0.05
N GLN A 350 9.97 14.13 0.04
CA GLN A 350 10.45 13.51 -1.19
C GLN A 350 9.29 12.90 -1.99
N TRP A 351 8.33 12.25 -1.32
CA TRP A 351 7.11 11.77 -1.99
C TRP A 351 6.30 12.90 -2.61
N ILE A 352 6.12 14.03 -1.89
CA ILE A 352 5.37 15.19 -2.43
C ILE A 352 6.02 15.71 -3.72
N VAL A 353 7.35 15.76 -3.78
CA VAL A 353 8.07 16.21 -4.99
C VAL A 353 7.76 15.33 -6.20
N TYR A 354 7.49 14.03 -6.01
CA TYR A 354 7.08 13.13 -7.10
C TYR A 354 5.56 13.12 -7.33
N GLY A 355 4.77 13.07 -6.27
CA GLY A 355 3.33 12.89 -6.33
C GLY A 355 2.57 14.15 -6.75
N LEU A 356 2.95 15.33 -6.25
CA LEU A 356 2.20 16.55 -6.52
C LEU A 356 2.29 17.00 -8.00
N PRO A 357 3.44 16.94 -8.68
CA PRO A 357 3.50 17.20 -10.12
C PRO A 357 2.58 16.28 -10.93
N PHE A 358 2.47 15.00 -10.56
CA PHE A 358 1.53 14.07 -11.19
C PHE A 358 0.08 14.55 -11.03
N VAL A 359 -0.33 14.96 -9.83
CA VAL A 359 -1.68 15.51 -9.59
C VAL A 359 -1.92 16.75 -10.46
N LEU A 360 -0.96 17.67 -10.52
CA LEU A 360 -1.07 18.90 -11.31
C LEU A 360 -1.22 18.63 -12.81
N ILE A 361 -0.53 17.61 -13.34
CA ILE A 361 -0.67 17.17 -14.74
C ILE A 361 -2.02 16.49 -14.98
N MET A 362 -2.51 15.72 -14.00
CA MET A 362 -3.78 15.00 -14.14
C MET A 362 -5.01 15.91 -14.06
N ILE A 363 -4.92 17.07 -13.42
CA ILE A 363 -6.02 18.07 -13.36
C ILE A 363 -6.53 18.46 -14.77
N PRO A 364 -5.70 19.00 -15.69
CA PRO A 364 -6.16 19.36 -17.03
C PRO A 364 -6.59 18.13 -17.84
N ILE A 365 -5.93 16.98 -17.68
CA ILE A 365 -6.31 15.74 -18.37
C ILE A 365 -7.72 15.31 -17.96
N LEU A 366 -8.00 15.23 -16.66
CA LEU A 366 -9.32 14.88 -16.16
C LEU A 366 -10.38 15.87 -16.67
N TRP A 367 -10.08 17.15 -16.63
CA TRP A 367 -10.99 18.19 -17.11
C TRP A 367 -11.34 18.01 -18.59
N ILE A 368 -10.33 17.77 -19.45
CA ILE A 368 -10.53 17.51 -20.88
C ILE A 368 -11.37 16.24 -21.08
N VAL A 369 -11.02 15.14 -20.41
CA VAL A 369 -11.70 13.84 -20.58
C VAL A 369 -13.17 13.93 -20.17
N VAL A 370 -13.48 14.55 -19.04
CA VAL A 370 -14.85 14.71 -18.56
C VAL A 370 -15.67 15.58 -19.52
N ASN A 371 -15.12 16.73 -19.96
CA ASN A 371 -15.83 17.64 -20.88
C ASN A 371 -15.95 17.08 -22.31
N TRP A 372 -15.06 16.18 -22.70
CA TRP A 372 -15.14 15.47 -23.97
C TRP A 372 -16.17 14.32 -23.94
N ARG A 373 -16.21 13.56 -22.83
CA ARG A 373 -17.02 12.36 -22.67
C ARG A 373 -18.49 12.63 -22.37
N PHE A 374 -18.78 13.64 -21.56
CA PHE A 374 -20.14 13.97 -21.14
C PHE A 374 -20.62 15.23 -21.86
N LYS A 375 -21.82 15.16 -22.46
CA LYS A 375 -22.38 16.26 -23.25
C LYS A 375 -23.74 16.67 -22.69
N PRO A 376 -23.77 17.41 -21.57
CA PRO A 376 -25.02 17.86 -20.96
C PRO A 376 -25.76 18.84 -21.87
N LYS A 377 -27.09 18.80 -21.79
CA LYS A 377 -27.99 19.73 -22.49
C LYS A 377 -27.97 21.09 -21.80
N ILE A 378 -27.99 21.09 -20.48
CA ILE A 378 -27.87 22.30 -19.66
C ILE A 378 -26.38 22.68 -19.61
N ARG A 379 -26.06 23.89 -20.07
CA ARG A 379 -24.68 24.40 -20.11
C ARG A 379 -24.43 25.60 -19.20
N ASP A 380 -25.51 26.18 -18.69
CA ASP A 380 -25.51 27.38 -17.87
C ASP A 380 -26.03 27.04 -16.47
N LEU A 381 -25.19 27.29 -15.48
CA LEU A 381 -25.44 26.99 -14.07
C LEU A 381 -25.59 28.28 -13.24
N ARG A 382 -25.86 29.43 -13.87
CA ARG A 382 -26.13 30.70 -13.17
C ARG A 382 -27.12 30.58 -12.02
N PRO A 383 -28.33 30.01 -12.20
CA PRO A 383 -29.34 29.96 -11.14
C PRO A 383 -28.90 29.12 -9.94
N ALA A 384 -28.13 28.06 -10.21
CA ALA A 384 -27.62 27.19 -9.18
C ALA A 384 -26.53 27.85 -8.33
N LEU A 385 -25.69 28.70 -8.95
CA LEU A 385 -24.63 29.43 -8.26
C LEU A 385 -25.14 30.55 -7.37
N THR A 386 -26.26 31.18 -7.70
CA THR A 386 -26.86 32.23 -6.86
C THR A 386 -27.40 31.66 -5.55
N THR A 387 -28.13 30.54 -5.61
CA THR A 387 -28.62 29.84 -4.41
C THR A 387 -27.47 29.34 -3.56
N LEU A 388 -26.43 28.78 -4.20
CA LEU A 388 -25.24 28.35 -3.48
C LEU A 388 -24.57 29.54 -2.78
N LYS A 389 -24.38 30.69 -3.45
CA LYS A 389 -23.79 31.90 -2.83
C LYS A 389 -24.57 32.37 -1.60
N GLU A 390 -25.89 32.25 -1.58
CA GLU A 390 -26.72 32.63 -0.43
C GLU A 390 -26.52 31.70 0.77
N ASP A 391 -26.54 30.39 0.57
CA ASP A 391 -26.26 29.41 1.63
C ASP A 391 -24.82 29.50 2.15
N ILE A 392 -23.89 29.86 1.26
CA ILE A 392 -22.48 30.11 1.58
C ILE A 392 -22.34 31.36 2.47
N ASN A 393 -23.02 32.46 2.15
CA ASN A 393 -22.94 33.71 2.92
C ASN A 393 -23.50 33.57 4.34
N ARG A 394 -24.42 32.61 4.58
CA ARG A 394 -24.96 32.30 5.91
C ARG A 394 -23.93 31.70 6.87
N MET A 395 -22.79 31.18 6.39
CA MET A 395 -21.74 30.59 7.25
C MET A 395 -20.86 31.60 8.01
N GLY A 396 -21.00 32.91 7.78
CA GLY A 396 -20.28 33.94 8.55
C GLY A 396 -18.75 33.91 8.41
N GLY A 397 -18.03 34.58 9.33
CA GLY A 397 -16.56 34.68 9.36
C GLY A 397 -15.84 33.51 10.04
N TRP A 398 -14.50 33.45 9.96
CA TRP A 398 -13.70 32.37 10.54
C TRP A 398 -13.94 32.18 12.04
N ASP A 399 -14.22 30.94 12.44
CA ASP A 399 -14.34 30.56 13.85
C ASP A 399 -12.96 30.22 14.44
N ARG A 400 -12.81 30.41 15.76
CA ARG A 400 -11.57 30.12 16.49
C ARG A 400 -11.14 28.66 16.31
N LYS A 401 -12.10 27.72 16.25
CA LYS A 401 -11.81 26.30 16.04
C LYS A 401 -11.25 26.03 14.65
N GLN A 402 -11.73 26.75 13.64
CA GLN A 402 -11.25 26.63 12.26
C GLN A 402 -9.84 27.17 12.10
N VAL A 403 -9.56 28.33 12.69
CA VAL A 403 -8.20 28.90 12.72
C VAL A 403 -7.24 27.96 13.42
N MET A 404 -7.62 27.43 14.58
CA MET A 404 -6.77 26.50 15.34
C MET A 404 -6.51 25.20 14.57
N ALA A 405 -7.50 24.65 13.86
CA ALA A 405 -7.31 23.48 13.01
C ALA A 405 -6.29 23.73 11.89
N VAL A 406 -6.38 24.89 11.21
CA VAL A 406 -5.40 25.28 10.18
C VAL A 406 -4.01 25.49 10.77
N VAL A 407 -3.88 26.10 11.95
CA VAL A 407 -2.57 26.27 12.60
C VAL A 407 -1.94 24.92 12.95
N ILE A 408 -2.71 24.01 13.56
CA ILE A 408 -2.24 22.66 13.88
C ILE A 408 -1.80 21.92 12.61
N PHE A 409 -2.57 22.05 11.52
CA PHE A 409 -2.19 21.48 10.23
C PHE A 409 -0.84 21.97 9.74
N LEU A 410 -0.63 23.28 9.75
CA LEU A 410 0.58 23.88 9.22
C LEU A 410 1.81 23.49 10.05
N ILE A 411 1.67 23.40 11.37
CA ILE A 411 2.74 22.92 12.26
C ILE A 411 3.07 21.45 11.96
N MET A 412 2.04 20.61 11.81
CA MET A 412 2.22 19.19 11.49
C MET A 412 2.84 19.01 10.10
N LEU A 413 2.33 19.71 9.09
CA LEU A 413 2.85 19.66 7.73
C LEU A 413 4.31 20.12 7.68
N PHE A 414 4.65 21.17 8.44
CA PHE A 414 6.04 21.60 8.60
C PHE A 414 6.91 20.48 9.18
N GLY A 415 6.48 19.86 10.28
CA GLY A 415 7.22 18.74 10.90
C GLY A 415 7.25 17.45 10.07
N TRP A 416 6.38 17.27 9.09
CA TRP A 416 6.47 16.18 8.11
C TRP A 416 7.43 16.49 6.97
N ILE A 417 7.56 17.77 6.59
CA ILE A 417 8.42 18.19 5.47
C ILE A 417 9.88 18.32 5.90
N THR A 418 10.13 18.87 7.08
CA THR A 418 11.47 19.02 7.69
C THR A 418 11.91 17.76 8.38
#